data_AF-A0A9W7BMM0-F1
#
_entry.id   AF-A0A9W7BMM0-F1
#
_cell.length_a   1.000
_cell.length_b   1.000
_cell.length_c   1.000
_cell.angle_alpha   90.00
_cell.angle_beta   90.00
_cell.angle_gamma   90.00
#
_symmetry.space_group_name_H-M   'P 1'
#
loop_
_entity.id
_entity.type
_entity.pdbx_description
1 polymer ?
#
loop_
_entity_poly.entity_id
_entity_poly.type
_entity_poly.pdbx_seq_one_letter_code
_entity_poly.pdbx_strand_id
1 'polypeptide(L)'
;MKFVLRATALSLIAALNVASVAGSACAGVYEDLVDDFVKDNFDVKLMEGTFYELAYHDYTQPRNLCGCERSVKTIDTETNPPSINDLFTLKCPAGSNGKDQITHLFFNTTEEDGVLSGECSFFEPFSGNDVCPDYLIDVGTRNPGEPYPWLLEFQCVERKNGDLLFAGINFYAKEKSNETLTEMMTSAEAHGLAKFIDGGFPSGLKIVDHSECTYPDEEL
;
A
#
# COMPACT_ATOMS: atom_id res chain seq x y z
N MET A 1 -64.77 5.38 -40.70
CA MET A 1 -64.40 4.91 -39.34
C MET A 1 -63.06 4.20 -39.44
N LYS A 2 -61.97 4.83 -38.95
CA LYS A 2 -60.62 4.25 -38.91
C LYS A 2 -60.41 3.63 -37.53
N PHE A 3 -60.16 2.32 -37.48
CA PHE A 3 -59.76 1.61 -36.25
C PHE A 3 -58.25 1.79 -36.05
N VAL A 4 -57.86 2.30 -34.88
CA VAL A 4 -56.46 2.40 -34.43
C VAL A 4 -56.18 1.18 -33.55
N LEU A 5 -55.33 0.27 -34.03
CA LEU A 5 -54.77 -0.83 -33.23
C LEU A 5 -53.60 -0.28 -32.41
N ARG A 6 -53.70 -0.34 -31.07
CA ARG A 6 -52.56 -0.10 -30.17
C ARG A 6 -51.82 -1.42 -29.97
N ALA A 7 -50.55 -1.44 -30.38
CA ALA A 7 -49.63 -2.53 -30.04
C ALA A 7 -48.99 -2.22 -28.67
N THR A 8 -49.23 -3.10 -27.70
CA THR A 8 -48.60 -3.05 -26.37
C THR A 8 -47.25 -3.77 -26.47
N ALA A 9 -46.14 -3.03 -26.36
CA ALA A 9 -44.81 -3.59 -26.28
C ALA A 9 -44.62 -4.23 -24.89
N LEU A 10 -44.39 -5.55 -24.87
CA LEU A 10 -44.02 -6.30 -23.69
C LEU A 10 -42.49 -6.16 -23.52
N SER A 11 -42.04 -5.32 -22.59
CA SER A 11 -40.61 -5.25 -22.22
C SER A 11 -40.23 -6.49 -21.42
N LEU A 12 -39.41 -7.35 -22.02
CA LEU A 12 -38.76 -8.46 -21.35
C LEU A 12 -37.60 -7.90 -20.50
N ILE A 13 -37.80 -7.77 -19.18
CA ILE A 13 -36.72 -7.45 -18.24
C ILE A 13 -35.94 -8.75 -18.02
N ALA A 14 -34.80 -8.90 -18.69
CA ALA A 14 -33.83 -9.94 -18.36
C ALA A 14 -33.19 -9.57 -17.01
N ALA A 15 -33.60 -10.27 -15.94
CA ALA A 15 -32.89 -10.23 -14.67
C ALA A 15 -31.54 -10.92 -14.87
N LEU A 16 -30.48 -10.13 -15.05
CA LEU A 16 -29.11 -10.60 -14.90
C LEU A 16 -28.92 -10.98 -13.43
N ASN A 17 -28.96 -12.27 -13.15
CA ASN A 17 -28.42 -12.82 -11.91
C ASN A 17 -26.90 -12.58 -11.94
N VAL A 18 -26.46 -11.46 -11.37
CA VAL A 18 -25.06 -11.28 -10.99
C VAL A 18 -24.87 -12.20 -9.78
N ALA A 19 -24.49 -13.45 -10.05
CA ALA A 19 -23.91 -14.28 -9.01
C ALA A 19 -22.65 -13.55 -8.53
N SER A 20 -22.68 -12.99 -7.33
CA SER A 20 -21.46 -12.58 -6.66
C SER A 20 -20.68 -13.86 -6.37
N VAL A 21 -19.75 -14.19 -7.26
CA VAL A 21 -18.64 -15.05 -6.86
C VAL A 21 -17.97 -14.26 -5.74
N ALA A 22 -17.98 -14.79 -4.52
CA ALA A 22 -17.21 -14.23 -3.42
C ALA A 22 -15.73 -14.38 -3.80
N GLY A 23 -15.24 -13.42 -4.59
CA GLY A 23 -13.85 -13.30 -4.96
C GLY A 23 -13.06 -12.87 -3.73
N SER A 24 -11.81 -13.32 -3.67
CA SER A 24 -10.88 -12.89 -2.63
C SER A 24 -10.70 -11.36 -2.72
N ALA A 25 -10.76 -10.65 -1.59
CA ALA A 25 -10.65 -9.19 -1.53
C ALA A 25 -9.33 -8.62 -2.08
N CYS A 26 -8.27 -9.44 -2.06
CA CYS A 26 -6.92 -9.20 -2.55
C CYS A 26 -6.65 -9.88 -3.90
N ALA A 27 -7.67 -10.49 -4.53
CA ALA A 27 -7.52 -11.07 -5.86
C ALA A 27 -7.22 -9.96 -6.89
N GLY A 28 -6.26 -10.24 -7.78
CA GLY A 28 -5.90 -9.33 -8.87
C GLY A 28 -5.03 -8.14 -8.44
N VAL A 29 -4.54 -8.08 -7.19
CA VAL A 29 -3.74 -6.92 -6.74
C VAL A 29 -2.48 -6.75 -7.58
N TYR A 30 -1.74 -7.84 -7.83
CA TYR A 30 -0.54 -7.78 -8.65
C TYR A 30 -0.86 -7.43 -10.10
N GLU A 31 -1.84 -8.11 -10.68
CA GLU A 31 -2.18 -7.99 -12.09
C GLU A 31 -2.80 -6.63 -12.42
N ASP A 32 -3.71 -6.15 -11.57
CA ASP A 32 -4.56 -4.99 -11.86
C ASP A 32 -4.04 -3.69 -11.24
N LEU A 33 -3.29 -3.75 -10.13
CA LEU A 33 -2.91 -2.54 -9.38
C LEU A 33 -1.43 -2.19 -9.51
N VAL A 34 -0.52 -3.16 -9.62
CA VAL A 34 0.92 -2.85 -9.79
C VAL A 34 1.17 -2.26 -11.18
N ASP A 35 1.89 -1.14 -11.24
CA ASP A 35 2.25 -0.47 -12.49
C ASP A 35 3.13 -1.35 -13.39
N ASP A 36 2.90 -1.27 -14.70
CA ASP A 36 3.68 -2.05 -15.67
C ASP A 36 5.17 -1.70 -15.62
N PHE A 37 5.53 -0.45 -15.30
CA PHE A 37 6.94 -0.09 -15.10
C PHE A 37 7.57 -0.88 -13.96
N VAL A 38 6.87 -1.07 -12.85
CA VAL A 38 7.36 -1.86 -11.71
C VAL A 38 7.52 -3.32 -12.14
N LYS A 39 6.50 -3.91 -12.77
CA LYS A 39 6.53 -5.30 -13.25
C LYS A 39 7.71 -5.59 -14.19
N ASP A 40 8.11 -4.59 -15.00
CA ASP A 40 9.13 -4.76 -16.02
C ASP A 40 10.54 -4.31 -15.58
N ASN A 41 10.66 -3.45 -14.55
CA ASN A 41 11.92 -2.74 -14.23
C ASN A 41 12.22 -2.64 -12.72
N PHE A 42 11.54 -3.43 -11.89
CA PHE A 42 11.81 -3.44 -10.46
C PHE A 42 13.26 -3.85 -10.17
N ASP A 43 13.94 -3.07 -9.33
CA ASP A 43 15.21 -3.45 -8.72
C ASP A 43 15.17 -3.03 -7.25
N VAL A 44 15.12 -4.03 -6.38
CA VAL A 44 15.08 -3.84 -4.92
C VAL A 44 16.22 -2.96 -4.41
N LYS A 45 17.37 -2.92 -5.08
CA LYS A 45 18.51 -2.07 -4.68
C LYS A 45 18.20 -0.59 -4.80
N LEU A 46 17.28 -0.21 -5.69
CA LEU A 46 16.87 1.17 -5.89
C LEU A 46 15.94 1.67 -4.77
N MET A 47 15.44 0.77 -3.92
CA MET A 47 14.72 1.09 -2.68
C MET A 47 15.65 1.43 -1.51
N GLU A 48 16.98 1.37 -1.67
CA GLU A 48 17.91 1.69 -0.58
C GLU A 48 17.84 3.17 -0.18
N GLY A 49 17.91 3.40 1.13
CA GLY A 49 18.04 4.71 1.76
C GLY A 49 16.86 5.09 2.65
N THR A 50 16.79 6.38 2.96
CA THR A 50 15.81 6.93 3.90
C THR A 50 14.58 7.48 3.18
N PHE A 51 13.41 7.02 3.59
CA PHE A 51 12.10 7.48 3.12
C PHE A 51 11.27 7.99 4.30
N TYR A 52 10.48 9.03 4.06
CA TYR A 52 9.50 9.58 4.98
C TYR A 52 8.10 9.18 4.52
N GLU A 53 7.28 8.69 5.43
CA GLU A 53 5.90 8.33 5.11
C GLU A 53 5.03 9.60 5.12
N LEU A 54 4.68 10.11 3.95
CA LEU A 54 3.93 11.36 3.82
C LEU A 54 2.45 11.19 4.11
N ALA A 55 1.93 10.00 3.85
CA ALA A 55 0.56 9.61 4.15
C ALA A 55 0.43 8.09 4.30
N TYR A 56 -0.62 7.65 5.00
CA TYR A 56 -0.94 6.23 5.08
C TYR A 56 -2.44 5.94 5.29
N HIS A 57 -2.85 4.73 4.88
CA HIS A 57 -4.08 4.06 5.30
C HIS A 57 -3.68 2.74 5.96
N ASP A 58 -3.57 2.73 7.29
CA ASP A 58 -3.09 1.58 8.04
C ASP A 58 -3.65 1.67 9.46
N TYR A 59 -4.45 0.69 9.87
CA TYR A 59 -5.05 0.69 11.21
C TYR A 59 -4.12 0.16 12.30
N THR A 60 -3.01 -0.47 11.92
CA THR A 60 -2.03 -1.01 12.86
C THR A 60 -1.16 0.11 13.43
N GLN A 61 -1.07 1.22 12.71
CA GLN A 61 -0.38 2.43 13.15
C GLN A 61 -1.25 3.29 14.08
N PRO A 62 -0.67 3.89 15.14
CA PRO A 62 -1.40 4.67 16.14
C PRO A 62 -1.82 6.08 15.63
N ARG A 63 -2.82 6.09 14.74
CA ARG A 63 -3.36 7.31 14.10
C ARG A 63 -3.73 8.37 15.13
N ASN A 64 -3.30 9.61 14.88
CA ASN A 64 -3.52 10.81 15.72
C ASN A 64 -2.77 10.87 17.05
N LEU A 65 -2.10 9.78 17.47
CA LEU A 65 -1.23 9.80 18.63
C LEU A 65 0.22 10.06 18.22
N CYS A 66 0.66 9.43 17.14
CA CYS A 66 2.03 9.49 16.67
C CYS A 66 2.13 10.14 15.29
N GLY A 67 3.37 10.42 14.89
CA GLY A 67 3.74 11.04 13.61
C GLY A 67 5.23 10.88 13.36
N CYS A 68 5.78 11.63 12.39
CA CYS A 68 7.21 11.59 12.03
C CYS A 68 7.68 10.21 11.55
N GLU A 69 6.79 9.47 10.90
CA GLU A 69 7.04 8.15 10.36
C GLU A 69 8.19 8.20 9.32
N ARG A 70 9.20 7.36 9.52
CA ARG A 70 10.39 7.26 8.66
C ARG A 70 10.79 5.80 8.55
N SER A 71 11.08 5.38 7.33
CA SER A 71 11.61 4.07 6.98
C SER A 71 13.04 4.24 6.48
N VAL A 72 14.00 3.55 7.10
CA VAL A 72 15.39 3.47 6.61
C VAL A 72 15.58 2.06 6.07
N LYS A 73 15.57 1.93 4.75
CA LYS A 73 15.64 0.64 4.06
C LYS A 73 17.09 0.33 3.69
N THR A 74 17.58 -0.82 4.15
CA THR A 74 18.91 -1.35 3.81
C THR A 74 18.77 -2.69 3.12
N ILE A 75 19.51 -2.89 2.02
CA ILE A 75 19.35 -4.07 1.18
C ILE A 75 20.44 -5.08 1.51
N ASP A 76 20.03 -6.22 2.06
CA ASP A 76 20.91 -7.36 2.22
C ASP A 76 20.96 -8.13 0.89
N THR A 77 22.12 -8.07 0.25
CA THR A 77 22.39 -8.77 -1.02
C THR A 77 23.11 -10.10 -0.82
N GLU A 78 23.43 -10.47 0.43
CA GLU A 78 24.00 -11.77 0.77
C GLU A 78 22.92 -12.86 0.82
N THR A 79 21.65 -12.48 1.02
CA THR A 79 20.49 -13.36 0.89
C THR A 79 20.14 -13.60 -0.59
N ASN A 80 19.56 -14.77 -0.87
CA ASN A 80 19.06 -15.13 -2.19
C ASN A 80 17.67 -15.77 -2.07
N PRO A 81 16.60 -15.05 -2.43
CA PRO A 81 16.61 -13.72 -3.06
C PRO A 81 16.95 -12.61 -2.03
N PRO A 82 17.35 -11.38 -2.47
CA PRO A 82 17.70 -10.30 -1.57
C PRO A 82 16.59 -9.95 -0.57
N SER A 83 16.97 -9.41 0.59
CA SER A 83 16.04 -9.00 1.63
C SER A 83 16.23 -7.53 2.01
N ILE A 84 15.14 -6.89 2.46
CA ILE A 84 15.12 -5.52 2.95
C ILE A 84 15.05 -5.58 4.48
N ASN A 85 16.04 -4.96 5.13
CA ASN A 85 15.92 -4.61 6.55
C ASN A 85 15.44 -3.16 6.61
N ASP A 86 14.23 -2.97 7.13
CA ASP A 86 13.57 -1.68 7.24
C ASP A 86 13.52 -1.25 8.70
N LEU A 87 14.33 -0.25 9.06
CA LEU A 87 14.28 0.39 10.35
C LEU A 87 13.17 1.46 10.33
N PHE A 88 11.96 1.01 10.66
CA PHE A 88 10.79 1.87 10.75
C PHE A 88 10.75 2.58 12.10
N THR A 89 10.60 3.91 12.06
CA THR A 89 10.56 4.76 13.24
C THR A 89 9.37 5.68 13.19
N LEU A 90 8.73 5.89 14.34
CA LEU A 90 7.69 6.90 14.53
C LEU A 90 7.85 7.58 15.88
N LYS A 91 7.25 8.75 16.09
CA LYS A 91 7.40 9.54 17.30
C LYS A 91 6.07 9.64 18.05
N CYS A 92 6.05 9.22 19.32
CA CYS A 92 4.86 9.23 20.18
C CYS A 92 5.08 9.98 21.51
N PRO A 93 4.22 10.95 21.87
CA PRO A 93 3.22 11.58 21.01
C PRO A 93 3.87 12.30 19.82
N ALA A 94 3.11 12.62 18.77
CA ALA A 94 3.62 13.30 17.59
C ALA A 94 4.31 14.64 17.92
N GLY A 95 5.33 15.00 17.13
CA GLY A 95 6.10 16.24 17.27
C GLY A 95 7.37 16.12 18.10
N SER A 96 8.14 17.20 18.22
CA SER A 96 9.52 17.22 18.71
C SER A 96 9.78 16.69 20.13
N ASN A 97 8.75 16.62 20.97
CA ASN A 97 8.87 16.14 22.37
C ASN A 97 8.51 14.65 22.54
N GLY A 98 8.10 13.97 21.47
CA GLY A 98 7.78 12.56 21.52
C GLY A 98 9.02 11.67 21.58
N LYS A 99 8.81 10.45 22.09
CA LYS A 99 9.83 9.40 22.10
C LYS A 99 9.78 8.63 20.80
N ASP A 100 10.94 8.32 20.27
CA ASP A 100 11.07 7.43 19.12
C ASP A 100 10.60 6.03 19.52
N GLN A 101 9.70 5.49 18.72
CA GLN A 101 9.33 4.08 18.70
C GLN A 101 10.02 3.50 17.48
N ILE A 102 10.82 2.46 17.71
CA ILE A 102 11.66 1.85 16.69
C ILE A 102 11.16 0.43 16.49
N THR A 103 10.95 0.05 15.23
CA THR A 103 10.54 -1.29 14.82
C THR A 103 11.45 -1.73 13.69
N HIS A 104 12.04 -2.90 13.81
CA HIS A 104 12.76 -3.54 12.71
C HIS A 104 11.77 -4.41 11.95
N LEU A 105 11.53 -4.06 10.69
CA LEU A 105 10.71 -4.83 9.77
C LEU A 105 11.63 -5.54 8.78
N PHE A 106 11.24 -6.74 8.38
CA PHE A 106 12.00 -7.58 7.47
C PHE A 106 11.10 -8.00 6.32
N PHE A 107 11.60 -7.80 5.10
CA PHE A 107 10.89 -8.17 3.88
C PHE A 107 11.82 -8.98 2.97
N ASN A 108 11.35 -10.13 2.52
CA ASN A 108 12.03 -10.87 1.47
C ASN A 108 11.49 -10.45 0.10
N THR A 109 12.35 -10.37 -0.91
CA THR A 109 11.87 -10.30 -2.29
C THR A 109 11.29 -11.65 -2.72
N THR A 110 10.40 -11.61 -3.70
CA THR A 110 9.75 -12.81 -4.25
C THR A 110 10.17 -13.06 -5.69
N GLU A 111 9.58 -14.07 -6.34
CA GLU A 111 9.78 -14.28 -7.78
C GLU A 111 9.01 -13.27 -8.63
N GLU A 112 7.99 -12.61 -8.07
CA GLU A 112 7.24 -11.55 -8.73
C GLU A 112 7.86 -10.17 -8.47
N ASP A 113 8.27 -9.50 -9.55
CA ASP A 113 8.84 -8.16 -9.50
C ASP A 113 7.86 -7.16 -8.88
N GLY A 114 8.30 -6.46 -7.84
CA GLY A 114 7.47 -5.52 -7.08
C GLY A 114 6.62 -6.17 -5.97
N VAL A 115 6.80 -7.47 -5.69
CA VAL A 115 6.15 -8.13 -4.55
C VAL A 115 7.17 -8.49 -3.48
N LEU A 116 6.91 -8.00 -2.27
CA LEU A 116 7.69 -8.25 -1.08
C LEU A 116 6.90 -9.12 -0.10
N SER A 117 7.60 -9.95 0.66
CA SER A 117 7.04 -10.84 1.68
C SER A 117 7.45 -10.37 3.07
N GLY A 118 6.56 -9.64 3.75
CA GLY A 118 6.75 -9.22 5.14
C GLY A 118 6.21 -10.23 6.16
N GLU A 119 6.81 -10.27 7.35
CA GLU A 119 6.28 -11.06 8.47
C GLU A 119 5.15 -10.29 9.20
N CYS A 120 4.01 -10.95 9.38
CA CYS A 120 2.87 -10.42 10.12
C CYS A 120 2.13 -11.51 10.90
N SER A 121 2.88 -12.25 11.71
CA SER A 121 2.38 -13.33 12.59
C SER A 121 1.18 -12.93 13.47
N PHE A 122 0.97 -11.64 13.74
CA PHE A 122 -0.22 -11.15 14.45
C PHE A 122 -1.55 -11.39 13.70
N PHE A 123 -1.52 -11.53 12.36
CA PHE A 123 -2.71 -11.84 11.55
C PHE A 123 -2.95 -13.35 11.38
N GLU A 124 -1.94 -14.19 11.61
CA GLU A 124 -1.99 -15.65 11.39
C GLU A 124 -3.25 -16.32 11.98
N PRO A 125 -3.74 -16.00 13.19
CA PRO A 125 -4.95 -16.62 13.73
C PRO A 125 -6.19 -16.40 12.85
N PHE A 126 -6.25 -15.29 12.10
CA PHE A 126 -7.38 -14.84 11.30
C PHE A 126 -7.22 -15.13 9.81
N SER A 127 -6.01 -14.96 9.27
CA SER A 127 -5.66 -15.20 7.86
C SER A 127 -5.32 -16.67 7.59
N GLY A 128 -4.72 -17.36 8.56
CA GLY A 128 -4.09 -18.67 8.35
C GLY A 128 -2.72 -18.59 7.66
N ASN A 129 -2.13 -17.40 7.55
CA ASN A 129 -0.81 -17.14 6.99
C ASN A 129 -0.10 -16.08 7.86
N ASP A 130 1.17 -16.29 8.15
CA ASP A 130 2.04 -15.35 8.86
C ASP A 130 2.75 -14.36 7.94
N VAL A 131 2.54 -14.47 6.62
CA VAL A 131 3.05 -13.56 5.61
C VAL A 131 2.01 -12.50 5.21
N CYS A 132 2.48 -11.27 5.11
CA CYS A 132 1.76 -10.14 4.53
C CYS A 132 2.47 -9.75 3.23
N PRO A 133 1.88 -10.07 2.06
CA PRO A 133 2.35 -9.54 0.80
C PRO A 133 2.29 -8.02 0.83
N ASP A 134 3.39 -7.40 0.45
CA ASP A 134 3.53 -5.96 0.26
C ASP A 134 3.86 -5.69 -1.20
N TYR A 135 2.93 -5.02 -1.87
CA TYR A 135 2.97 -4.75 -3.30
C TYR A 135 3.50 -3.34 -3.52
N LEU A 136 4.62 -3.22 -4.24
CA LEU A 136 5.08 -1.92 -4.73
C LEU A 136 4.20 -1.52 -5.91
N ILE A 137 3.16 -0.74 -5.65
CA ILE A 137 2.15 -0.35 -6.62
C ILE A 137 2.76 0.53 -7.71
N ASP A 138 3.56 1.52 -7.31
CA ASP A 138 4.18 2.46 -8.24
C ASP A 138 5.44 3.11 -7.62
N VAL A 139 6.26 3.73 -8.48
CA VAL A 139 7.49 4.43 -8.12
C VAL A 139 7.63 5.75 -8.87
N GLY A 140 8.36 6.70 -8.28
CA GLY A 140 8.47 8.06 -8.81
C GLY A 140 9.47 8.31 -9.94
N THR A 141 9.95 7.26 -10.60
CA THR A 141 10.79 7.39 -11.79
C THR A 141 10.31 6.45 -12.88
N ARG A 142 10.49 6.86 -14.13
CA ARG A 142 10.26 6.02 -15.32
C ARG A 142 11.56 5.69 -16.06
N ASN A 143 12.70 5.97 -15.43
CA ASN A 143 14.03 5.65 -15.96
C ASN A 143 14.57 4.42 -15.21
N PRO A 144 14.70 3.25 -15.88
CA PRO A 144 15.25 2.06 -15.25
C PRO A 144 16.66 2.28 -14.69
N GLY A 145 16.92 1.78 -13.49
CA GLY A 145 18.23 1.92 -12.83
C GLY A 145 18.46 3.21 -12.05
N GLU A 146 17.52 4.16 -12.05
CA GLU A 146 17.59 5.35 -11.20
C GLU A 146 16.98 5.09 -9.82
N PRO A 147 17.58 5.59 -8.71
CA PRO A 147 16.99 5.44 -7.39
C PRO A 147 15.56 5.95 -7.32
N TYR A 148 14.68 5.24 -6.63
CA TYR A 148 13.28 5.63 -6.51
C TYR A 148 13.14 6.88 -5.62
N PRO A 149 12.55 7.99 -6.12
CA PRO A 149 12.36 9.19 -5.30
C PRO A 149 11.18 9.04 -4.33
N TRP A 150 10.22 8.18 -4.66
CA TRP A 150 9.12 7.76 -3.81
C TRP A 150 8.66 6.34 -4.18
N LEU A 151 7.98 5.69 -3.23
CA LEU A 151 7.42 4.34 -3.29
C LEU A 151 5.96 4.42 -2.84
N LEU A 152 5.05 3.82 -3.60
CA LEU A 152 3.67 3.61 -3.19
C LEU A 152 3.50 2.12 -2.86
N GLU A 153 3.42 1.79 -1.58
CA GLU A 153 3.34 0.41 -1.09
C GLU A 153 1.89 0.08 -0.70
N PHE A 154 1.47 -1.16 -0.95
CA PHE A 154 0.13 -1.67 -0.60
C PHE A 154 0.23 -3.09 -0.02
N GLN A 155 -0.20 -3.25 1.22
CA GLN A 155 -0.37 -4.54 1.87
C GLN A 155 -1.84 -4.95 1.83
N CYS A 156 -2.13 -6.18 1.39
CA CYS A 156 -3.48 -6.71 1.37
C CYS A 156 -3.52 -8.10 2.03
N VAL A 157 -4.28 -8.20 3.11
CA VAL A 157 -4.41 -9.45 3.89
C VAL A 157 -5.87 -9.83 3.99
N GLU A 158 -6.14 -11.12 3.83
CA GLU A 158 -7.48 -11.66 3.90
C GLU A 158 -7.70 -12.51 5.14
N ARG A 159 -8.97 -12.64 5.50
CA ARG A 159 -9.44 -13.70 6.38
C ARG A 159 -9.51 -15.02 5.61
N LYS A 160 -9.55 -16.14 6.33
CA LYS A 160 -9.74 -17.49 5.76
C LYS A 160 -10.97 -17.65 4.86
N ASN A 161 -11.95 -16.75 4.94
CA ASN A 161 -13.16 -16.76 4.10
C ASN A 161 -13.06 -15.84 2.86
N GLY A 162 -11.90 -15.21 2.62
CA GLY A 162 -11.64 -14.31 1.48
C GLY A 162 -12.01 -12.84 1.73
N ASP A 163 -12.60 -12.51 2.88
CA ASP A 163 -12.90 -11.11 3.23
C ASP A 163 -11.62 -10.34 3.55
N LEU A 164 -11.58 -9.05 3.24
CA LEU A 164 -10.47 -8.17 3.61
C LEU A 164 -10.30 -8.14 5.15
N LEU A 165 -9.12 -8.53 5.62
CA LEU A 165 -8.69 -8.42 7.01
C LEU A 165 -7.94 -7.12 7.27
N PHE A 166 -7.08 -6.74 6.34
CA PHE A 166 -6.24 -5.57 6.44
C PHE A 166 -5.85 -5.05 5.05
N ALA A 167 -5.85 -3.73 4.95
CA ALA A 167 -5.26 -2.96 3.87
C ALA A 167 -4.31 -1.95 4.51
N GLY A 168 -3.03 -2.01 4.15
CA GLY A 168 -2.02 -1.03 4.48
C GLY A 168 -1.63 -0.30 3.20
N ILE A 169 -1.76 1.01 3.11
CA ILE A 169 -1.28 1.78 1.96
C ILE A 169 -0.34 2.85 2.48
N ASN A 170 0.89 2.88 2.00
CA ASN A 170 1.95 3.71 2.57
C ASN A 170 2.61 4.54 1.46
N PHE A 171 2.73 5.84 1.72
CA PHE A 171 3.24 6.82 0.76
C PHE A 171 4.64 7.25 1.20
N TYR A 172 5.66 6.46 0.84
CA TYR A 172 7.05 6.72 1.20
C TYR A 172 7.76 7.61 0.19
N ALA A 173 8.41 8.68 0.62
CA ALA A 173 9.16 9.59 -0.26
C ALA A 173 10.49 10.03 0.35
N LYS A 174 11.51 10.24 -0.49
CA LYS A 174 12.79 10.84 -0.06
C LYS A 174 12.63 12.33 0.28
N GLU A 175 11.70 13.02 -0.39
CA GLU A 175 11.38 14.42 -0.15
C GLU A 175 10.03 14.59 0.58
N LYS A 176 10.01 15.48 1.57
CA LYS A 176 8.80 15.79 2.38
C LYS A 176 8.04 16.97 1.79
N SER A 177 7.61 16.85 0.54
CA SER A 177 6.96 17.94 -0.19
C SER A 177 5.49 17.63 -0.48
N ASN A 178 4.66 18.68 -0.50
CA ASN A 178 3.26 18.57 -0.91
C ASN A 178 3.11 18.21 -2.39
N GLU A 179 4.09 18.59 -3.22
CA GLU A 179 4.11 18.27 -4.65
C GLU A 179 4.28 16.76 -4.83
N THR A 180 5.27 16.17 -4.15
CA THR A 180 5.50 14.71 -4.13
C THR A 180 4.28 13.97 -3.61
N LEU A 181 3.69 14.41 -2.49
CA LEU A 181 2.47 13.76 -1.98
C LEU A 181 1.31 13.84 -2.99
N THR A 182 1.13 14.98 -3.68
CA THR A 182 0.08 15.14 -4.69
C THR A 182 0.28 14.20 -5.88
N GLU A 183 1.52 14.05 -6.33
CA GLU A 183 1.90 13.10 -7.38
C GLU A 183 1.54 11.66 -6.97
N MET A 184 1.97 11.24 -5.77
CA MET A 184 1.70 9.89 -5.27
C MET A 184 0.20 9.63 -5.06
N MET A 185 -0.57 10.62 -4.59
CA MET A 185 -2.03 10.50 -4.48
C MET A 185 -2.69 10.35 -5.86
N THR A 186 -2.18 11.04 -6.87
CA THR A 186 -2.65 10.88 -8.25
C THR A 186 -2.36 9.48 -8.78
N SER A 187 -1.17 8.93 -8.49
CA SER A 187 -0.82 7.54 -8.80
C SER A 187 -1.75 6.56 -8.07
N ALA A 188 -1.94 6.69 -6.76
CA ALA A 188 -2.84 5.84 -5.98
C ALA A 188 -4.28 5.81 -6.53
N GLU A 189 -4.80 6.95 -6.99
CA GLU A 189 -6.10 7.02 -7.66
C GLU A 189 -6.08 6.29 -9.01
N ALA A 190 -5.06 6.50 -9.84
CA ALA A 190 -4.90 5.84 -11.13
C ALA A 190 -4.81 4.31 -11.02
N HIS A 191 -4.17 3.81 -9.95
CA HIS A 191 -4.06 2.39 -9.62
C HIS A 191 -5.25 1.87 -8.80
N GLY A 192 -6.34 2.62 -8.67
CA GLY A 192 -7.60 2.14 -8.09
C GLY A 192 -7.58 1.88 -6.58
N LEU A 193 -6.62 2.45 -5.84
CA LEU A 193 -6.50 2.26 -4.39
C LEU A 193 -7.59 2.97 -3.59
N ALA A 194 -8.32 3.92 -4.20
CA ALA A 194 -9.41 4.66 -3.56
C ALA A 194 -10.47 3.74 -2.90
N LYS A 195 -10.75 2.56 -3.49
CA LYS A 195 -11.71 1.60 -2.91
C LYS A 195 -11.29 1.09 -1.54
N PHE A 196 -9.99 0.95 -1.30
CA PHE A 196 -9.43 0.52 -0.02
C PHE A 196 -9.29 1.71 0.94
N ILE A 197 -8.87 2.87 0.45
CA ILE A 197 -8.72 4.08 1.25
C ILE A 197 -10.08 4.54 1.82
N ASP A 198 -11.08 4.70 0.96
CA ASP A 198 -12.36 5.30 1.34
C ASP A 198 -13.30 4.26 1.95
N GLY A 199 -13.26 3.04 1.43
CA GLY A 199 -14.09 1.91 1.87
C GLY A 199 -13.52 1.10 3.04
N GLY A 200 -12.24 1.27 3.35
CA GLY A 200 -11.53 0.52 4.39
C GLY A 200 -11.69 1.10 5.79
N PHE A 201 -11.08 0.42 6.77
CA PHE A 201 -11.00 0.88 8.15
C PHE A 201 -9.53 1.09 8.57
N PRO A 202 -9.16 2.27 9.09
CA PRO A 202 -10.01 3.46 9.21
C PRO A 202 -10.25 4.11 7.84
N SER A 203 -11.42 4.69 7.61
CA SER A 203 -11.67 5.39 6.34
C SER A 203 -10.75 6.60 6.17
N GLY A 204 -10.30 6.81 4.93
CA GLY A 204 -9.46 7.91 4.48
C GLY A 204 -7.98 7.79 4.87
N LEU A 205 -7.16 8.63 4.25
CA LEU A 205 -5.73 8.73 4.54
C LEU A 205 -5.45 9.55 5.80
N LYS A 206 -4.40 9.19 6.52
CA LYS A 206 -3.70 10.08 7.45
C LYS A 206 -2.57 10.75 6.67
N ILE A 207 -2.57 12.08 6.62
CA ILE A 207 -1.41 12.85 6.16
C ILE A 207 -0.51 13.08 7.37
N VAL A 208 0.79 12.87 7.19
CA VAL A 208 1.81 13.04 8.22
C VAL A 208 2.40 14.44 8.13
N ASP A 209 2.40 15.15 9.26
CA ASP A 209 3.05 16.45 9.38
C ASP A 209 4.50 16.26 9.83
N HIS A 210 5.45 16.55 8.93
CA HIS A 210 6.87 16.43 9.21
C HIS A 210 7.57 17.73 9.63
N SER A 211 6.84 18.84 9.79
CA SER A 211 7.42 20.17 9.98
C SER A 211 8.29 20.31 11.22
N GLU A 212 7.90 19.66 12.33
CA GLU A 212 8.57 19.74 13.64
C GLU A 212 9.25 18.42 14.04
N CYS A 213 9.54 17.56 13.07
CA CYS A 213 10.09 16.23 13.33
C CYS A 213 11.61 16.24 13.50
N THR A 214 12.06 15.54 14.54
CA THR A 214 13.44 15.07 14.67
C THR A 214 13.45 13.56 14.47
N TYR A 215 14.52 13.05 13.85
CA TYR A 215 14.65 11.64 13.53
C TYR A 215 15.88 11.06 14.23
N PRO A 216 15.82 9.81 14.69
CA PRO A 216 16.99 9.15 15.27
C PRO A 216 18.07 8.89 14.21
N ASP A 217 19.26 8.49 14.65
CA ASP A 217 20.33 8.08 13.73
C ASP A 217 19.89 6.88 12.86
N GLU A 218 20.53 6.71 11.71
CA GLU A 218 20.17 5.70 10.70
C GLU A 218 20.70 4.29 11.03
N GLU A 219 21.54 4.15 12.06
CA GLU A 219 22.25 2.90 12.42
C GLU A 219 21.76 2.25 13.73
N LEU A 220 20.58 2.63 14.25
CA LEU A 220 20.08 2.13 15.54
C LEU A 220 19.67 0.66 15.54
#